data_AF-A0A1M4SJ64-F1
#
_entry.id   AF-A0A1M4SJ64-F1
#
_cell.length_a   1.000
_cell.length_b   1.000
_cell.length_c   1.000
_cell.angle_alpha   90.00
_cell.angle_beta   90.00
_cell.angle_gamma   90.00
#
_symmetry.space_group_name_H-M   'P 1'
#
loop_
_entity.id
_entity.type
_entity.pdbx_description
1 polymer ?
#
loop_
_entity_poly.entity_id
_entity_poly.type
_entity_poly.pdbx_seq_one_letter_code
_entity_poly.pdbx_strand_id
1 'polypeptide(L)'
;MSTYSAYTDFSQLKSDCLSSYSAYCQKNQPENALSQLLLAAYYEFSGCIDNYTAYCYGLQGIYSKKDLKALFVPPCPDSEMISGLRSLKGHYKLDMADDIYKKYPLPLCVCTVEEYKQILEELFSEEVFQDKKWANRFRENYIKSIK
;
A
#
# COMPACT_ATOMS: atom_id res chain seq x y z
N MET A 1 -29.94 0.19 -3.77
CA MET A 1 -28.53 0.45 -4.13
C MET A 1 -27.82 0.83 -2.85
N SER A 2 -27.03 -0.10 -2.29
CA SER A 2 -26.27 0.17 -1.08
C SER A 2 -25.18 1.17 -1.41
N THR A 3 -25.21 2.33 -0.77
CA THR A 3 -24.12 3.32 -0.79
C THR A 3 -22.96 2.73 0.00
N TYR A 4 -22.16 1.90 -0.67
CA TYR A 4 -20.88 1.45 -0.15
C TYR A 4 -19.99 2.70 0.00
N SER A 5 -19.87 3.21 1.22
CA SER A 5 -19.01 4.34 1.55
C SER A 5 -17.56 3.86 1.49
N ALA A 6 -16.96 3.94 0.30
CA ALA A 6 -15.59 3.52 0.05
C ALA A 6 -14.53 4.35 0.81
N TYR A 7 -14.93 5.46 1.45
CA TYR A 7 -14.10 6.27 2.36
C TYR A 7 -13.48 5.46 3.52
N THR A 8 -14.07 4.29 3.82
CA THR A 8 -13.80 3.50 5.02
C THR A 8 -13.01 2.22 4.76
N ASP A 9 -12.56 1.89 3.54
CA ASP A 9 -11.97 0.55 3.30
C ASP A 9 -10.44 0.51 3.49
N PHE A 10 -9.60 1.09 2.61
CA PHE A 10 -8.14 0.84 2.71
C PHE A 10 -7.45 1.46 3.93
N SER A 11 -7.83 2.68 4.33
CA SER A 11 -7.26 3.29 5.55
C SER A 11 -7.68 2.55 6.81
N GLN A 12 -8.92 2.02 6.85
CA GLN A 12 -9.38 1.18 7.96
C GLN A 12 -8.69 -0.18 7.94
N LEU A 13 -8.59 -0.82 6.77
CA LEU A 13 -7.87 -2.08 6.61
C LEU A 13 -6.41 -1.96 7.04
N LYS A 14 -5.75 -0.84 6.71
CA LYS A 14 -4.41 -0.51 7.24
C LYS A 14 -4.44 -0.40 8.76
N SER A 15 -5.38 0.36 9.34
CA SER A 15 -5.53 0.51 10.79
C SER A 15 -5.76 -0.82 11.52
N ASP A 16 -6.58 -1.70 10.93
CA ASP A 16 -6.87 -3.04 11.45
C ASP A 16 -5.62 -3.93 11.41
N CYS A 17 -4.80 -3.80 10.36
CA CYS A 17 -3.50 -4.46 10.28
C CYS A 17 -2.54 -3.96 11.37
N LEU A 18 -2.44 -2.65 11.60
CA LEU A 18 -1.58 -2.07 12.65
C LEU A 18 -2.03 -2.47 14.06
N SER A 19 -3.34 -2.56 14.28
CA SER A 19 -3.92 -3.07 15.53
C SER A 19 -3.57 -4.54 15.74
N SER A 20 -3.67 -5.35 14.69
CA SER A 20 -3.31 -6.78 14.72
C SER A 20 -1.81 -6.99 14.90
N TYR A 21 -0.97 -6.18 14.26
CA TYR A 21 0.47 -6.11 14.47
C TYR A 21 0.80 -5.93 15.95
N SER A 22 0.20 -4.92 16.59
CA SER A 22 0.40 -4.63 18.01
C SER A 22 0.03 -5.82 18.91
N ALA A 23 -1.10 -6.47 18.60
CA ALA A 23 -1.54 -7.66 19.33
C ALA A 23 -0.59 -8.87 19.13
N TYR A 24 -0.01 -9.05 17.94
CA TYR A 24 0.96 -10.12 17.68
C TYR A 24 2.31 -9.86 18.34
N CYS A 25 2.76 -8.60 18.42
CA CYS A 25 3.94 -8.22 19.20
C CYS A 25 3.77 -8.59 20.67
N GLN A 26 2.61 -8.28 21.28
CA GLN A 26 2.33 -8.65 22.68
C GLN A 26 2.32 -10.17 22.92
N LYS A 27 2.03 -10.96 21.88
CA LYS A 27 2.01 -12.43 21.93
C LYS A 27 3.35 -13.07 21.53
N ASN A 28 4.40 -12.28 21.27
CA ASN A 28 5.69 -12.76 20.75
C ASN A 28 5.54 -13.60 19.47
N GLN A 29 4.71 -13.16 18.52
CA GLN A 29 4.49 -13.81 17.22
C GLN A 29 5.05 -12.97 16.07
N PRO A 30 6.38 -12.94 15.87
CA PRO A 30 7.02 -12.00 14.95
C PRO A 30 6.66 -12.22 13.48
N GLU A 31 6.47 -13.46 13.02
CA GLU A 31 6.07 -13.74 11.63
C GLU A 31 4.65 -13.22 11.35
N ASN A 32 3.73 -13.38 12.30
CA ASN A 32 2.37 -12.87 12.18
C ASN A 32 2.35 -11.33 12.24
N ALA A 33 3.13 -10.75 13.16
CA ALA A 33 3.30 -9.30 13.26
C ALA A 33 3.85 -8.71 11.95
N LEU A 34 4.88 -9.35 11.38
CA LEU A 34 5.46 -8.94 10.10
C LEU A 34 4.44 -9.07 8.96
N SER A 35 3.70 -10.17 8.89
CA SER A 35 2.65 -10.35 7.88
C SER A 35 1.61 -9.22 7.91
N GLN A 36 1.22 -8.75 9.10
CA GLN A 36 0.32 -7.60 9.24
C GLN A 36 0.96 -6.29 8.77
N LEU A 37 2.23 -6.02 9.08
CA LEU A 37 2.94 -4.82 8.60
C LEU A 37 3.12 -4.83 7.08
N LEU A 38 3.46 -5.98 6.50
CA LEU A 38 3.56 -6.14 5.05
C LEU A 38 2.19 -5.86 4.40
N LEU A 39 1.11 -6.39 4.96
CA LEU A 39 -0.25 -6.14 4.45
C LEU A 39 -0.65 -4.65 4.59
N ALA A 40 -0.33 -4.02 5.71
CA ALA A 40 -0.53 -2.58 5.92
C ALA A 40 0.23 -1.75 4.86
N ALA A 41 1.49 -2.09 4.59
CA ALA A 41 2.28 -1.47 3.54
C ALA A 41 1.64 -1.71 2.17
N TYR A 42 1.16 -2.92 1.90
CA TYR A 42 0.49 -3.22 0.63
C TYR A 42 -0.75 -2.34 0.41
N TYR A 43 -1.57 -2.11 1.44
CA TYR A 43 -2.68 -1.16 1.36
C TYR A 43 -2.23 0.29 1.17
N GLU A 44 -1.19 0.73 1.88
CA GLU A 44 -0.60 2.07 1.73
C GLU A 44 -0.15 2.32 0.29
N PHE A 45 0.56 1.36 -0.31
CA PHE A 45 1.11 1.50 -1.65
C PHE A 45 0.11 1.19 -2.76
N SER A 46 -1.00 0.50 -2.48
CA SER A 46 -2.05 0.22 -3.47
C SER A 46 -2.99 1.41 -3.71
N GLY A 47 -2.71 2.54 -3.07
CA GLY A 47 -3.38 3.81 -3.29
C GLY A 47 -4.51 4.03 -2.30
N CYS A 48 -4.66 5.29 -1.89
CA CYS A 48 -5.75 5.68 -1.01
C CYS A 48 -7.09 5.71 -1.76
N ILE A 49 -8.16 5.90 -1.01
CA ILE A 49 -9.51 6.03 -1.58
C ILE A 49 -9.63 7.18 -2.58
N ASP A 50 -8.90 8.28 -2.40
CA ASP A 50 -8.94 9.41 -3.33
C ASP A 50 -8.40 8.99 -4.71
N ASN A 51 -7.34 8.18 -4.72
CA ASN A 51 -6.82 7.59 -5.96
C ASN A 51 -7.84 6.62 -6.57
N TYR A 52 -8.49 5.75 -5.78
CA TYR A 52 -9.49 4.82 -6.32
C TYR A 52 -10.73 5.54 -6.87
N THR A 53 -11.18 6.58 -6.18
CA THR A 53 -12.33 7.40 -6.56
C THR A 53 -12.02 8.15 -7.86
N ALA A 54 -10.87 8.82 -7.90
CA ALA A 54 -10.42 9.49 -9.11
C ALA A 54 -10.27 8.50 -10.28
N TYR A 55 -9.75 7.29 -10.03
CA TYR A 55 -9.65 6.22 -11.02
C TYR A 55 -11.01 5.80 -11.58
N CYS A 56 -12.01 5.60 -10.70
CA CYS A 56 -13.38 5.29 -11.10
C CYS A 56 -13.98 6.40 -11.98
N TYR A 57 -13.76 7.67 -11.64
CA TYR A 57 -14.18 8.80 -12.48
C TYR A 57 -13.40 8.88 -13.80
N GLY A 58 -12.13 8.46 -13.80
CA GLY A 58 -11.32 8.30 -15.01
C GLY A 58 -11.91 7.26 -15.97
N LEU A 59 -12.30 6.08 -15.44
CA LEU A 59 -12.94 5.02 -16.25
C LEU A 59 -14.29 5.45 -16.84
N GLN A 60 -15.00 6.35 -16.16
CA GLN A 60 -16.26 6.93 -16.67
C GLN A 60 -16.03 8.07 -17.67
N GLY A 61 -14.79 8.45 -17.96
CA GLY A 61 -14.45 9.57 -18.83
C GLY A 61 -14.74 10.95 -18.23
N ILE A 62 -15.04 11.01 -16.92
CA ILE A 62 -15.31 12.27 -16.20
C ILE A 62 -13.99 13.01 -15.91
N TYR A 63 -12.96 12.27 -15.49
CA TYR A 63 -11.62 12.81 -15.26
C TYR A 63 -10.68 12.46 -16.41
N SER A 64 -9.99 13.48 -16.94
CA SER A 64 -8.92 13.28 -17.90
C SER A 64 -7.65 12.75 -17.23
N LYS A 65 -6.70 12.24 -18.02
CA LYS A 65 -5.36 11.86 -17.52
C LYS A 65 -4.65 13.01 -16.80
N LYS A 66 -4.93 14.27 -17.17
CA LYS A 66 -4.40 15.46 -16.50
C LYS A 66 -5.01 15.63 -15.10
N ASP A 67 -6.32 15.44 -14.97
CA ASP A 67 -7.03 15.55 -13.70
C ASP A 67 -6.58 14.46 -12.73
N LEU A 68 -6.46 13.22 -13.23
CA LEU A 68 -5.95 12.08 -12.48
C LEU A 68 -4.52 12.32 -11.99
N LYS A 69 -3.66 12.95 -12.80
CA LYS A 69 -2.31 13.33 -12.41
C LYS A 69 -2.30 14.38 -11.30
N ALA A 70 -3.22 15.35 -11.36
CA ALA A 70 -3.31 16.45 -10.40
C ALA A 70 -3.91 16.01 -9.06
N LEU A 71 -4.86 15.07 -9.10
CA LEU A 71 -5.55 14.53 -7.92
C LEU A 71 -4.81 13.36 -7.26
N PHE A 72 -3.73 12.86 -7.87
CA PHE A 72 -2.99 11.73 -7.34
C PHE A 72 -2.39 12.06 -5.97
N VAL A 73 -2.81 11.29 -4.96
CA VAL A 73 -2.28 11.33 -3.61
C VAL A 73 -1.19 10.27 -3.49
N PRO A 74 0.06 10.66 -3.21
CA PRO A 74 1.15 9.70 -3.05
C PRO A 74 0.97 8.88 -1.76
N PRO A 75 1.43 7.60 -1.75
CA PRO A 75 1.59 6.84 -0.52
C PRO A 75 2.47 7.60 0.48
N CYS A 76 2.11 7.52 1.75
CA CYS A 76 2.78 8.15 2.88
C CYS A 76 2.93 7.12 4.02
N PRO A 77 3.88 6.16 3.89
CA PRO A 77 4.12 5.19 4.94
C PRO A 77 4.55 5.90 6.24
N ASP A 78 3.84 5.62 7.33
CA ASP A 78 4.13 6.24 8.62
C ASP A 78 5.40 5.66 9.27
N SER A 79 5.99 6.44 10.18
CA SER A 79 7.24 6.09 10.84
C SER A 79 7.14 4.84 11.72
N GLU A 80 5.96 4.55 12.26
CA GLU A 80 5.71 3.38 13.10
C GLU A 80 5.76 2.11 12.26
N MET A 81 5.09 2.09 11.11
CA MET A 81 5.13 0.99 10.16
C MET A 81 6.55 0.75 9.65
N ILE A 82 7.28 1.82 9.28
CA ILE A 82 8.68 1.71 8.82
C ILE A 82 9.57 1.12 9.94
N SER A 83 9.46 1.65 11.15
CA SER A 83 10.22 1.16 12.31
C SER A 83 9.91 -0.31 12.61
N GLY A 84 8.62 -0.68 12.60
CA GLY A 84 8.17 -2.05 12.80
C GLY A 84 8.74 -3.00 11.74
N LEU A 85 8.68 -2.63 10.46
CA LEU A 85 9.23 -3.42 9.35
C LEU A 85 10.73 -3.65 9.55
N ARG A 86 11.48 -2.59 9.84
CA ARG A 86 12.93 -2.68 10.11
C ARG A 86 13.24 -3.58 11.30
N SER A 87 12.47 -3.48 12.38
CA SER A 87 12.66 -4.30 13.58
C SER A 87 12.43 -5.80 13.33
N LEU A 88 11.54 -6.13 12.37
CA LEU A 88 11.18 -7.51 12.03
C LEU A 88 11.85 -8.02 10.75
N LYS A 89 12.78 -7.27 10.16
CA LYS A 89 13.48 -7.63 8.91
C LYS A 89 14.09 -9.04 8.94
N GLY A 90 14.62 -9.47 10.07
CA GLY A 90 15.22 -10.82 10.23
C GLY A 90 14.23 -11.98 10.05
N HIS A 91 12.92 -11.70 10.08
CA HIS A 91 11.84 -12.67 9.87
C HIS A 91 11.26 -12.62 8.45
N TYR A 92 11.71 -11.68 7.61
CA TYR A 92 11.20 -11.52 6.26
C TYR A 92 11.66 -12.65 5.35
N LYS A 93 10.69 -13.26 4.66
CA LYS A 93 10.91 -14.22 3.58
C LYS A 93 10.28 -13.67 2.30
N LEU A 94 10.95 -13.90 1.17
CA LEU A 94 10.60 -13.33 -0.13
C LEU A 94 9.20 -13.74 -0.62
N ASP A 95 8.75 -14.93 -0.24
CA ASP A 95 7.43 -15.49 -0.54
C ASP A 95 6.29 -14.80 0.21
N MET A 96 6.54 -14.20 1.38
CA MET A 96 5.52 -13.50 2.16
C MET A 96 4.88 -12.35 1.35
N ALA A 97 5.68 -11.64 0.55
CA ALA A 97 5.19 -10.58 -0.31
C ALA A 97 4.31 -11.12 -1.45
N ASP A 98 4.69 -12.26 -2.04
CA ASP A 98 3.88 -12.95 -3.07
C ASP A 98 2.55 -13.43 -2.50
N ASP A 99 2.57 -13.98 -1.29
CA ASP A 99 1.40 -14.51 -0.61
C ASP A 99 0.39 -13.41 -0.29
N ILE A 100 0.87 -12.24 0.17
CA ILE A 100 0.02 -11.07 0.39
C ILE A 100 -0.63 -10.63 -0.92
N TYR A 101 0.18 -10.48 -1.98
CA TYR A 101 -0.32 -10.01 -3.27
C TYR A 101 -1.37 -10.97 -3.88
N LYS A 102 -1.17 -12.29 -3.72
CA LYS A 102 -2.14 -13.30 -4.19
C LYS A 102 -3.40 -13.37 -3.33
N LYS A 103 -3.26 -13.23 -2.02
CA LYS A 103 -4.37 -13.40 -1.07
C LYS A 103 -5.30 -12.19 -1.02
N TYR A 104 -4.79 -11.00 -1.29
CA TYR A 104 -5.53 -9.75 -1.18
C TYR A 104 -5.57 -9.02 -2.53
N PRO A 105 -6.34 -9.50 -3.53
CA PRO A 105 -6.43 -8.80 -4.80
C PRO A 105 -7.14 -7.45 -4.63
N LEU A 106 -6.46 -6.35 -4.97
CA LEU A 106 -7.01 -5.00 -4.87
C LEU A 106 -7.47 -4.47 -6.24
N PRO A 107 -8.62 -3.75 -6.30
CA PRO A 107 -9.17 -3.21 -7.54
C PRO A 107 -8.32 -2.08 -8.13
N LEU A 108 -7.62 -1.34 -7.26
CA LEU A 108 -6.56 -0.42 -7.63
C LEU A 108 -5.25 -1.03 -7.14
N CYS A 109 -4.50 -1.65 -8.04
CA CYS A 109 -3.16 -2.13 -7.74
C CYS A 109 -2.17 -1.25 -8.50
N VAL A 110 -1.71 -0.17 -7.86
CA VAL A 110 -0.80 0.81 -8.49
C VAL A 110 0.67 0.35 -8.49
N CYS A 111 0.98 -0.77 -7.85
CA CYS A 111 2.26 -1.45 -7.99
C CYS A 111 2.07 -2.92 -8.40
N THR A 112 2.94 -3.40 -9.27
CA THR A 112 3.13 -4.84 -9.51
C THR A 112 3.71 -5.53 -8.29
N VAL A 113 3.67 -6.87 -8.23
CA VAL A 113 4.28 -7.63 -7.12
C VAL A 113 5.81 -7.39 -7.05
N GLU A 114 6.45 -7.24 -8.21
CA GLU A 114 7.88 -6.90 -8.31
C GLU A 114 8.16 -5.51 -7.74
N GLU A 115 7.32 -4.52 -8.05
CA GLU A 115 7.43 -3.17 -7.50
C GLU A 115 7.17 -3.15 -5.99
N TYR A 116 6.19 -3.91 -5.52
CA TYR A 116 5.92 -4.07 -4.10
C TYR A 116 7.14 -4.65 -3.35
N LYS A 117 7.77 -5.69 -3.90
CA LYS A 117 9.01 -6.27 -3.34
C LYS A 117 10.16 -5.27 -3.29
N GLN A 118 10.37 -4.50 -4.37
CA GLN A 118 11.39 -3.44 -4.41
C GLN A 118 11.15 -2.40 -3.31
N ILE A 119 9.90 -2.01 -3.08
CA ILE A 119 9.55 -1.06 -2.02
C ILE A 119 9.87 -1.64 -0.65
N LEU A 120 9.50 -2.91 -0.39
CA LEU A 120 9.81 -3.55 0.87
C LEU A 120 11.32 -3.57 1.13
N GLU A 121 12.14 -3.91 0.13
CA GLU A 121 13.61 -3.86 0.25
C GLU A 121 14.11 -2.47 0.65
N GLU A 122 13.55 -1.41 0.08
CA GLU A 122 13.88 -0.03 0.44
C GLU A 122 13.40 0.35 1.84
N LEU A 123 12.20 -0.05 2.25
CA LEU A 123 11.68 0.20 3.61
C LEU A 123 12.51 -0.54 4.68
N PHE A 124 12.98 -1.75 4.35
CA PHE A 124 13.92 -2.51 5.17
C PHE A 124 15.34 -1.95 5.15
N SER A 125 15.67 -1.05 4.21
CA SER A 125 16.96 -0.37 4.19
C SER A 125 16.94 0.79 5.18
N GLU A 126 18.08 1.07 5.81
CA GLU A 126 18.23 2.24 6.70
C GLU A 126 18.39 3.55 5.91
N GLU A 127 18.58 3.47 4.58
CA GLU A 127 18.57 4.65 3.73
C GLU A 127 17.20 5.34 3.81
N VAL A 128 17.23 6.67 3.79
CA VAL A 128 16.01 7.48 3.87
C VAL A 128 15.14 7.14 2.68
N PHE A 129 13.96 6.59 2.95
CA PHE A 129 12.94 6.32 1.94
C PHE A 129 12.71 7.60 1.12
N GLN A 130 13.05 7.56 -0.18
CA GLN A 130 13.03 8.75 -1.03
C GLN A 130 11.61 8.98 -1.57
N ASP A 131 10.70 9.43 -0.70
CA ASP A 131 9.27 9.69 -0.96
C ASP A 131 8.98 10.25 -2.35
N LYS A 132 9.76 11.25 -2.78
CA LYS A 132 9.54 11.98 -4.04
C LYS A 132 9.79 11.13 -5.30
N LYS A 133 10.74 10.20 -5.28
CA LYS A 133 11.02 9.34 -6.45
C LYS A 133 9.91 8.31 -6.64
N TRP A 134 9.47 7.71 -5.54
CA TRP A 134 8.38 6.73 -5.54
C TRP A 134 7.04 7.35 -5.90
N ALA A 135 6.69 8.49 -5.30
CA ALA A 135 5.47 9.22 -5.62
C ALA A 135 5.31 9.47 -7.13
N ASN A 136 6.40 9.78 -7.82
CA ASN A 136 6.37 9.99 -9.27
C ASN A 136 6.17 8.69 -10.05
N ARG A 137 6.88 7.60 -9.69
CA ARG A 137 6.74 6.28 -10.33
C ARG A 137 5.32 5.73 -10.17
N PHE A 138 4.76 5.81 -8.96
CA PHE A 138 3.40 5.39 -8.66
C PHE A 138 2.36 6.20 -9.42
N ARG A 139 2.55 7.53 -9.50
CA ARG A 139 1.68 8.40 -10.29
C ARG A 139 1.65 8.00 -11.77
N GLU A 140 2.80 7.62 -12.33
CA GLU A 140 2.87 7.15 -13.72
C GLU A 140 2.15 5.81 -13.93
N ASN A 141 2.34 4.84 -13.02
CA ASN A 141 1.65 3.55 -13.07
C ASN A 141 0.13 3.73 -12.93
N TYR A 142 -0.29 4.61 -12.03
CA TYR A 142 -1.69 5.01 -11.84
C TYR A 142 -2.33 5.62 -13.08
N ILE A 143 -1.60 6.44 -13.84
CA ILE A 143 -2.12 7.01 -15.09
C ILE A 143 -2.17 5.96 -16.20
N LYS A 144 -1.21 5.03 -16.23
CA LYS A 144 -1.15 3.95 -17.23
C LYS A 144 -2.26 2.91 -17.07
N SER A 145 -2.77 2.69 -15.84
CA SER A 145 -3.85 1.72 -15.59
C SER A 145 -5.18 2.13 -16.22
N ILE A 146 -5.33 3.40 -16.59
CA ILE A 146 -6.53 3.94 -17.26
C ILE A 146 -6.32 3.88 -18.77
N LYS A 147 -7.01 2.93 -19.42
CA LYS A 147 -7.02 2.71 -20.87
C LYS A 147 -7.71 3.86 -21.60
#